data_AF-A0A553RP89-F1
#
_entry.id   AF-A0A553RP89-F1
#
_cell.length_a   1.000
_cell.length_b   1.000
_cell.length_c   1.000
_cell.angle_alpha   90.00
_cell.angle_beta   90.00
_cell.angle_gamma   90.00
#
_symmetry.space_group_name_H-M   'P 1'
#
loop_
_entity.id
_entity.type
_entity.pdbx_description
1 polymer ?
#
loop_
_entity_poly.entity_id
_entity_poly.type
_entity_poly.pdbx_seq_one_letter_code
_entity_poly.pdbx_strand_id
1 'polypeptide(L)'
;HWQIPLGRRFRSLKMWFVFRMYGLKGLQAYIRKHVGLAKEFESLVQADQRFEISAEVVLGLVCFRLKGSNDLNETLLKRINNARKIHLVPCQLAGKFVLRFAVCA
;
A
#
# COMPACT_ATOMS: atom_id res chain seq x y z
N HIS A 1 -26.55 16.30 17.45
CA HIS A 1 -25.27 16.85 16.97
C HIS A 1 -24.26 15.71 16.99
N TRP A 2 -23.85 15.18 15.82
CA TRP A 2 -23.11 13.88 15.71
C TRP A 2 -21.59 14.02 15.59
N GLN A 3 -21.07 15.25 15.66
CA GLN A 3 -19.64 15.55 15.57
C GLN A 3 -19.30 16.66 16.56
N ILE A 4 -18.03 16.72 16.98
CA ILE A 4 -17.54 17.70 17.96
C ILE A 4 -17.70 19.16 17.49
N PRO A 5 -17.24 19.55 16.27
CA PRO A 5 -17.31 20.94 15.85
C PRO A 5 -18.74 21.35 15.41
N LEU A 6 -19.09 22.59 15.74
CA LEU A 6 -20.37 23.22 15.38
C LEU A 6 -20.50 23.47 13.86
N GLY A 7 -19.40 23.85 13.20
CA GLY A 7 -19.35 24.08 11.76
C GLY A 7 -19.24 22.78 10.97
N ARG A 8 -19.91 22.71 9.81
CA ARG A 8 -19.73 21.61 8.84
C ARG A 8 -19.76 22.08 7.40
N ARG A 9 -18.82 21.58 6.60
CA ARG A 9 -18.83 21.71 5.13
C ARG A 9 -19.74 20.65 4.51
N PHE A 10 -20.21 20.89 3.29
CA PHE A 10 -21.01 19.93 2.51
C PHE A 10 -20.14 18.79 1.92
N ARG A 11 -19.52 17.98 2.79
CA ARG A 11 -18.60 16.89 2.38
C ARG A 11 -19.27 15.79 1.58
N SER A 12 -20.57 15.56 1.78
CA SER A 12 -21.35 14.54 1.07
C SER A 12 -21.51 14.83 -0.42
N LEU A 13 -21.39 16.09 -0.86
CA LEU A 13 -21.45 16.42 -2.29
C LEU A 13 -20.33 15.72 -3.08
N LYS A 14 -19.12 15.64 -2.52
CA LYS A 14 -18.00 14.92 -3.14
C LYS A 14 -18.31 13.43 -3.32
N MET A 15 -18.87 12.80 -2.28
CA MET A 15 -19.25 11.39 -2.33
C MET A 15 -20.34 11.14 -3.39
N TRP A 16 -21.35 12.01 -3.43
CA TRP A 16 -22.44 11.91 -4.40
C TRP A 16 -21.94 11.98 -5.84
N PHE A 17 -21.02 12.92 -6.15
CA PHE A 17 -20.41 13.00 -7.47
C PHE A 17 -19.55 11.78 -7.79
N VAL A 18 -18.71 11.30 -6.88
CA VAL A 18 -17.90 10.08 -7.10
C VAL A 18 -18.80 8.88 -7.40
N PHE A 19 -19.84 8.66 -6.60
CA PHE A 19 -20.75 7.53 -6.79
C PHE A 19 -21.53 7.61 -8.09
N ARG A 20 -21.99 8.80 -8.50
CA ARG A 20 -22.73 8.96 -9.75
C ARG A 20 -21.86 8.91 -11.00
N MET A 21 -20.66 9.50 -10.96
CA MET A 21 -19.77 9.57 -12.13
C MET A 21 -19.07 8.24 -12.40
N TYR A 22 -18.55 7.57 -11.36
CA TYR A 22 -17.87 6.28 -11.54
C TYR A 22 -18.84 5.09 -11.53
N GLY A 23 -19.95 5.21 -10.79
CA GLY A 23 -20.88 4.12 -10.56
C GLY A 23 -20.27 2.97 -9.76
N LEU A 24 -21.12 2.00 -9.40
CA LEU A 24 -20.70 0.82 -8.63
C LEU A 24 -19.62 0.02 -9.36
N LYS A 25 -19.81 -0.25 -10.66
CA LYS A 25 -18.87 -1.06 -11.46
C LYS A 25 -17.50 -0.39 -11.60
N GLY A 26 -17.47 0.93 -11.79
CA GLY A 26 -16.21 1.68 -11.88
C GLY A 26 -15.41 1.63 -10.58
N LEU A 27 -16.07 1.81 -9.44
CA LEU A 27 -15.42 1.72 -8.13
C LEU A 27 -14.92 0.31 -7.82
N GLN A 28 -15.71 -0.72 -8.13
CA GLN A 28 -15.27 -2.11 -7.99
C GLN A 28 -14.07 -2.44 -8.89
N ALA A 29 -14.08 -1.98 -10.15
CA ALA A 29 -12.98 -2.18 -11.07
C ALA A 29 -11.70 -1.49 -10.60
N TYR A 30 -11.82 -0.26 -10.07
CA TYR A 30 -10.71 0.49 -9.50
C TYR A 30 -10.05 -0.26 -8.34
N ILE A 31 -10.85 -0.74 -7.37
CA ILE A 31 -10.33 -1.53 -6.24
C ILE A 31 -9.66 -2.82 -6.75
N ARG A 32 -10.34 -3.59 -7.63
CA ARG A 32 -9.80 -4.84 -8.18
C ARG A 32 -8.49 -4.64 -8.94
N LYS A 33 -8.35 -3.53 -9.67
CA LYS A 33 -7.11 -3.16 -10.36
C LYS A 33 -5.95 -2.97 -9.37
N HIS A 34 -6.17 -2.22 -8.29
CA HIS A 34 -5.12 -2.00 -7.27
C HIS A 34 -4.73 -3.30 -6.57
N VAL A 35 -5.70 -4.17 -6.27
CA VAL A 35 -5.41 -5.51 -5.74
C VAL A 35 -4.62 -6.35 -6.75
N GLY A 36 -4.99 -6.32 -8.03
CA GLY A 36 -4.28 -7.01 -9.10
C GLY A 36 -2.81 -6.57 -9.21
N LEU A 37 -2.54 -5.27 -9.15
CA LEU A 37 -1.17 -4.73 -9.17
C LEU A 37 -0.37 -5.14 -7.92
N ALA A 38 -0.99 -5.20 -6.74
CA ALA A 38 -0.32 -5.69 -5.55
C ALA A 38 0.00 -7.19 -5.65
N LYS A 39 -0.89 -8.00 -6.24
CA LYS A 39 -0.65 -9.42 -6.51
C LYS A 39 0.43 -9.66 -7.56
N GLU A 40 0.53 -8.79 -8.56
CA GLU A 40 1.63 -8.80 -9.51
C GLU A 40 2.97 -8.56 -8.80
N PHE A 41 3.06 -7.53 -7.96
CA PHE A 41 4.26 -7.27 -7.17
C PHE A 41 4.59 -8.40 -6.18
N GLU A 42 3.58 -8.99 -5.51
CA GLU A 42 3.75 -10.18 -4.68
C GLU A 42 4.42 -11.32 -5.47
N SER A 43 3.95 -11.59 -6.69
CA SER A 43 4.49 -12.64 -7.56
C SER A 43 5.96 -12.37 -7.94
N LEU A 44 6.30 -11.11 -8.24
CA LEU A 44 7.68 -10.70 -8.53
C LEU A 44 8.61 -10.91 -7.32
N VAL A 45 8.12 -10.59 -6.11
CA VAL A 45 8.88 -10.80 -4.87
C VAL A 45 9.07 -12.30 -4.59
N GLN A 46 8.03 -13.11 -4.78
CA GLN A 46 8.10 -14.57 -4.57
C GLN A 46 9.01 -15.28 -5.57
N ALA A 47 9.13 -14.76 -6.79
CA ALA A 47 10.03 -15.30 -7.80
C ALA A 47 11.52 -15.13 -7.45
N ASP A 48 11.86 -14.16 -6.60
CA ASP A 48 13.24 -13.93 -6.15
C ASP A 48 13.48 -14.53 -4.76
N GLN A 49 14.28 -15.60 -4.71
CA GLN A 49 14.56 -16.34 -3.48
C GLN A 49 15.23 -15.52 -2.37
N ARG A 50 15.82 -14.36 -2.69
CA ARG A 50 16.45 -13.46 -1.72
C ARG A 50 15.44 -12.72 -0.86
N PHE A 51 14.19 -12.61 -1.31
CA PHE A 51 13.13 -11.91 -0.60
C PHE A 51 12.14 -12.89 0.04
N GLU A 52 11.34 -12.36 0.96
CA GLU A 52 10.21 -13.05 1.57
C GLU A 52 9.03 -12.09 1.77
N ILE A 53 7.82 -12.62 1.63
CA ILE A 53 6.57 -11.93 1.96
C ILE A 53 6.33 -12.11 3.47
N SER A 54 6.15 -11.00 4.18
CA SER A 54 6.04 -10.97 5.64
C SER A 54 4.61 -11.10 6.17
N ALA A 55 3.60 -10.94 5.32
CA ALA A 55 2.19 -11.09 5.64
C ALA A 55 1.36 -11.38 4.38
N GLU A 56 0.20 -12.02 4.53
CA GLU A 56 -0.70 -12.30 3.42
C GLU A 56 -1.13 -11.02 2.69
N VAL A 57 -1.04 -11.02 1.36
CA VAL A 57 -1.46 -9.89 0.51
C VAL A 57 -2.93 -10.05 0.15
N VAL A 58 -3.81 -9.30 0.82
CA VAL A 58 -5.27 -9.34 0.55
C VAL A 58 -5.73 -8.13 -0.28
N LEU A 59 -5.15 -6.96 -0.03
CA LEU A 59 -5.50 -5.69 -0.68
C LEU A 59 -4.27 -5.07 -1.38
N GLY A 60 -4.27 -3.75 -1.60
CA GLY A 60 -3.22 -3.02 -2.29
C GLY A 60 -1.90 -2.81 -1.52
N LEU A 61 -1.59 -3.65 -0.52
CA LEU A 61 -0.39 -3.52 0.32
C LEU A 61 0.40 -4.82 0.36
N VAL A 62 1.67 -4.76 0.01
CA VAL A 62 2.62 -5.87 0.11
C VAL A 62 3.67 -5.54 1.15
N CYS A 63 3.75 -6.38 2.19
CA CYS A 63 4.78 -6.31 3.22
C CYS A 63 5.86 -7.34 2.88
N PHE A 64 7.07 -6.87 2.58
CA PHE A 64 8.16 -7.73 2.13
C PHE A 64 9.49 -7.32 2.75
N ARG A 65 10.46 -8.24 2.72
CA ARG A 65 11.82 -7.99 3.19
C ARG A 65 12.81 -8.87 2.45
N LEU A 66 14.06 -8.45 2.39
CA LEU A 66 15.19 -9.34 2.12
C LEU A 66 15.37 -10.30 3.29
N LYS A 67 15.61 -11.56 3.00
CA LYS A 67 15.99 -12.57 4.00
C LYS A 67 17.33 -12.15 4.62
N GLY A 68 17.36 -12.07 5.95
CA GLY A 68 18.54 -11.62 6.69
C GLY A 68 18.21 -10.66 7.83
N SER A 69 19.15 -9.79 8.16
CA SER A 69 19.06 -8.85 9.28
C SER A 69 18.15 -7.64 9.01
N ASN A 70 17.80 -6.92 10.07
CA ASN A 70 17.06 -5.66 9.98
C ASN A 70 17.92 -4.56 9.33
N ASP A 71 19.20 -4.45 9.67
CA ASP A 71 20.12 -3.44 9.12
C ASP A 71 20.25 -3.51 7.59
N LEU A 72 20.21 -4.73 7.05
CA LEU A 72 20.24 -4.99 5.62
C LEU A 72 18.97 -4.45 4.93
N ASN A 73 17.81 -4.62 5.55
CA ASN A 73 16.54 -4.09 5.04
C ASN A 73 16.44 -2.56 5.22
N GLU A 74 16.97 -2.01 6.31
CA GLU A 74 17.09 -0.55 6.49
C GLU A 74 17.99 0.08 5.43
N THR A 75 19.11 -0.56 5.14
CA THR A 75 20.04 -0.12 4.09
C THR A 75 19.39 -0.19 2.71
N LEU A 76 18.65 -1.27 2.41
CA LEU A 76 17.87 -1.39 1.19
C LEU A 76 16.88 -0.22 1.05
N LEU A 77 16.10 0.05 2.10
CA LEU A 77 15.13 1.15 2.09
C LEU A 77 15.81 2.51 1.85
N LYS A 78 16.92 2.78 2.55
CA LYS A 78 17.71 4.00 2.35
C LYS A 78 18.18 4.13 0.91
N ARG A 79 18.69 3.06 0.31
CA ARG A 79 19.11 3.05 -1.11
C ARG A 79 17.95 3.33 -2.06
N ILE A 80 16.79 2.69 -1.85
CA ILE A 80 15.59 2.90 -2.68
C ILE A 80 15.15 4.37 -2.63
N ASN A 81 14.99 4.92 -1.41
CA ASN A 81 14.54 6.31 -1.24
C ASN A 81 15.58 7.32 -1.73
N ASN A 82 16.88 7.06 -1.55
CA ASN A 82 17.95 7.93 -2.05
C ASN A 82 18.07 7.92 -3.57
N ALA A 83 17.66 6.84 -4.24
CA ALA A 83 17.61 6.78 -5.70
C ALA A 83 16.54 7.70 -6.31
N ARG A 84 15.58 8.21 -5.50
CA ARG A 84 14.53 9.17 -5.87
C ARG A 84 13.62 8.75 -7.03
N LYS A 85 13.60 7.47 -7.40
CA LYS A 85 12.69 6.93 -8.44
C LYS A 85 11.33 6.52 -7.89
N ILE A 86 11.33 5.94 -6.69
CA ILE A 86 10.14 5.52 -5.96
C ILE A 86 10.31 5.88 -4.49
N HIS A 87 9.19 5.93 -3.78
CA HIS A 87 9.18 6.17 -2.34
C HIS A 87 8.48 5.03 -1.61
N LEU A 88 9.13 4.50 -0.58
CA LEU A 88 8.59 3.47 0.29
C LEU A 88 8.76 3.88 1.75
N VAL A 89 7.89 3.34 2.58
CA VAL A 89 7.96 3.48 4.04
C VAL A 89 8.07 2.10 4.69
N PRO A 90 8.75 1.97 5.83
CA PRO A 90 8.83 0.70 6.54
C PRO A 90 7.72 0.55 7.58
N CYS A 91 7.66 -0.63 8.20
CA CYS A 91 7.10 -0.83 9.53
C CYS A 91 7.92 -1.88 10.29
N GLN A 92 7.62 -2.06 11.58
CA GLN A 92 8.08 -3.21 12.34
C GLN A 92 6.94 -4.21 12.51
N LEU A 93 7.22 -5.48 12.21
CA LEU A 93 6.31 -6.59 12.42
C LEU A 93 6.99 -7.62 13.33
N ALA A 94 6.51 -7.78 14.56
CA ALA A 94 7.09 -8.68 15.56
C ALA A 94 8.63 -8.51 15.72
N GLY A 95 9.11 -7.26 15.80
CA GLY A 95 10.53 -6.93 15.92
C GLY A 95 11.36 -7.03 14.63
N LYS A 96 10.76 -7.45 13.50
CA LYS A 96 11.42 -7.48 12.20
C LYS A 96 11.15 -6.20 11.42
N PHE A 97 12.18 -5.64 10.79
CA PHE A 97 12.06 -4.50 9.90
C PHE A 97 11.56 -4.95 8.52
N VAL A 98 10.46 -4.37 8.06
CA VAL A 98 9.72 -4.76 6.85
C VAL A 98 9.48 -3.55 5.96
N LEU A 99 9.68 -3.71 4.65
CA LEU A 99 9.36 -2.69 3.66
C LEU A 99 7.90 -2.85 3.21
N ARG A 100 7.22 -1.72 2.98
CA ARG A 100 5.82 -1.69 2.56
C ARG A 100 5.71 -1.11 1.17
N PHE A 101 5.22 -1.92 0.23
CA PHE A 101 4.81 -1.47 -1.09
C PHE A 101 3.31 -1.28 -1.11
N ALA A 102 2.86 -0.02 -1.10
CA ALA A 102 1.45 0.33 -1.18
C ALA A 102 1.11 0.83 -2.58
N VAL A 103 0.14 0.21 -3.24
CA VAL A 103 -0.38 0.67 -4.53
C VAL A 103 -1.26 1.89 -4.31
N CYS A 104 -0.70 3.06 -4.55
CA CYS A 104 -1.37 4.36 -4.41
C CYS A 104 -1.94 4.86 -5.74
N ALA A 105 -2.84 5.83 -5.64
CA ALA A 105 -3.44 6.57 -6.76
C ALA A 105 -2.65 7.84 -7.08
#